data_AF-R6LNM3-F1
#
_entry.id   AF-R6LNM3-F1
#
_cell.length_a   1.000
_cell.length_b   1.000
_cell.length_c   1.000
_cell.angle_alpha   90.00
_cell.angle_beta   90.00
_cell.angle_gamma   90.00
#
_symmetry.space_group_name_H-M   'P 1'
#
loop_
_entity.id
_entity.type
_entity.pdbx_description
1 polymer ?
#
loop_
_entity_poly.entity_id
_entity_poly.type
_entity_poly.pdbx_seq_one_letter_code
_entity_poly.pdbx_strand_id
1 'polypeptide(L)'
;MDDLTKEQQQLLTLMYKEILNRQPALSMEKANKFKNSDQLIELFSLDMSSDYASELCWKLESRGYITCYRGDDLANDISLCDKTIIYMENKFTNGVKDVLSFLSNFF
;
A
#
# COMPACT_ATOMS: atom_id res chain seq x y z
N MET A 1 5.94 3.20 12.43
CA MET A 1 4.91 2.18 12.12
C MET A 1 4.96 1.04 13.14
N ASP A 2 5.22 1.34 14.41
CA ASP A 2 5.29 0.29 15.45
C ASP A 2 3.89 -0.08 15.97
N ASP A 3 2.88 0.68 15.53
CA ASP A 3 1.45 0.55 15.78
C ASP A 3 0.70 -0.23 14.68
N LEU A 4 1.41 -0.80 13.70
CA LEU A 4 0.84 -1.58 12.61
C LEU A 4 1.06 -3.08 12.79
N THR A 5 0.04 -3.87 12.44
CA THR A 5 0.20 -5.33 12.33
C THR A 5 1.15 -5.69 11.18
N LYS A 6 1.67 -6.93 11.17
CA LYS A 6 2.52 -7.43 10.08
C LYS A 6 1.81 -7.32 8.72
N GLU A 7 0.55 -7.71 8.63
CA GLU A 7 -0.26 -7.61 7.41
C GLU A 7 -0.42 -6.16 6.93
N GLN A 8 -0.66 -5.22 7.86
CA GLN A 8 -0.74 -3.80 7.53
C GLN A 8 0.58 -3.27 6.97
N GLN A 9 1.71 -3.65 7.58
CA GLN A 9 3.03 -3.30 7.08
C GLN A 9 3.30 -3.92 5.71
N GLN A 10 2.88 -5.17 5.50
CA GLN A 10 3.01 -5.87 4.22
C GLN A 10 2.24 -5.14 3.11
N LEU A 11 0.97 -4.81 3.32
CA LEU A 11 0.14 -4.11 2.34
C LEU A 11 0.75 -2.76 1.95
N LEU A 12 1.13 -1.93 2.94
CA LEU A 12 1.77 -0.64 2.66
C LEU A 12 3.08 -0.80 1.88
N THR A 13 3.86 -1.85 2.18
CA THR A 13 5.12 -2.11 1.50
C THR A 13 4.90 -2.61 0.07
N LEU A 14 3.88 -3.42 -0.18
CA LEU A 14 3.46 -3.85 -1.53
C LEU A 14 3.00 -2.65 -2.37
N MET A 15 2.20 -1.75 -1.80
CA MET A 15 1.82 -0.51 -2.47
C MET A 15 3.05 0.35 -2.81
N TYR A 16 3.98 0.52 -1.87
CA TYR A 16 5.21 1.29 -2.13
C TYR A 16 6.09 0.65 -3.20
N LYS A 17 6.25 -0.68 -3.19
CA LYS A 17 6.93 -1.43 -4.26
C LYS A 17 6.33 -1.09 -5.62
N GLU A 18 5.01 -1.11 -5.71
CA GLU A 18 4.31 -0.84 -6.97
C GLU A 18 4.46 0.60 -7.44
N ILE A 19 4.47 1.56 -6.51
CA ILE A 19 4.80 2.96 -6.83
C ILE A 19 6.19 3.05 -7.46
N LEU A 20 7.20 2.41 -6.87
CA LEU A 20 8.56 2.38 -7.41
C LEU A 20 8.62 1.73 -8.80
N ASN A 21 7.83 0.69 -9.05
CA ASN A 21 7.74 0.07 -10.37
C ASN A 21 7.15 1.00 -11.44
N ARG A 22 6.21 1.89 -11.06
CA ARG A 22 5.50 2.81 -11.95
C ARG A 22 6.24 4.12 -12.20
N GLN A 23 7.04 4.59 -11.25
CA GLN A 23 7.76 5.87 -11.31
C GLN A 23 8.68 6.09 -12.54
N PRO A 24 9.29 5.05 -13.16
CA PRO A 24 10.04 5.25 -14.41
C PRO A 24 9.20 5.84 -15.56
N ALA A 25 7.87 5.66 -15.52
CA ALA A 25 6.95 6.13 -16.55
C ALA A 25 5.93 7.17 -16.05
N LEU A 26 5.73 7.30 -14.74
CA LEU A 26 4.68 8.13 -14.14
C LEU A 26 5.23 9.07 -13.07
N SER A 27 4.62 10.25 -12.94
CA SER A 27 4.88 11.11 -11.77
C SER A 27 4.46 10.40 -10.48
N MET A 28 5.04 10.80 -9.35
CA MET A 28 4.70 10.23 -8.03
C MET A 28 3.19 10.25 -7.76
N GLU A 29 2.52 11.37 -8.04
CA GLU A 29 1.06 11.51 -7.86
C GLU A 29 0.28 10.49 -8.70
N LYS A 30 0.73 10.16 -9.92
CA LYS A 30 0.08 9.17 -10.79
C LYS A 30 0.43 7.73 -10.39
N ALA A 31 1.69 7.48 -10.02
CA ALA A 31 2.16 6.18 -9.59
C ALA A 31 1.45 5.70 -8.30
N ASN A 32 1.17 6.63 -7.38
CA ASN A 32 0.53 6.40 -6.09
C ASN A 32 -1.01 6.25 -6.15
N LYS A 33 -1.63 6.30 -7.33
CA LYS A 33 -3.08 6.09 -7.46
C LYS A 33 -3.42 4.63 -7.65
N PHE A 34 -4.29 4.13 -6.77
CA PHE A 34 -4.88 2.80 -6.85
C PHE A 34 -6.41 2.97 -6.89
N LYS A 35 -7.06 2.20 -7.76
CA LYS A 35 -8.49 2.33 -8.04
C LYS A 35 -9.32 2.00 -6.80
N ASN A 36 -9.14 0.81 -6.24
CA ASN A 36 -9.90 0.36 -5.08
C ASN A 36 -9.25 -0.87 -4.40
N SER A 37 -9.83 -1.32 -3.28
CA SER A 37 -9.37 -2.48 -2.49
C SER A 37 -9.35 -3.78 -3.30
N ASP A 38 -10.33 -4.02 -4.16
CA ASP A 38 -10.35 -5.20 -5.04
C ASP A 38 -9.17 -5.21 -6.01
N GLN A 39 -8.83 -4.06 -6.59
CA GLN A 39 -7.62 -3.95 -7.41
C GLN A 39 -6.37 -4.32 -6.62
N LEU A 40 -6.27 -3.98 -5.33
CA LEU A 40 -5.12 -4.34 -4.51
C LEU A 40 -5.02 -5.85 -4.30
N ILE A 41 -6.17 -6.54 -4.12
CA ILE A 41 -6.22 -8.01 -4.03
C ILE A 41 -5.64 -8.62 -5.31
N GLU A 42 -6.15 -8.23 -6.48
CA GLU A 42 -5.71 -8.76 -7.77
C GLU A 42 -4.24 -8.47 -8.03
N LEU A 43 -3.84 -7.20 -7.87
CA LEU A 43 -2.50 -6.71 -8.20
C LEU A 43 -1.41 -7.35 -7.34
N PHE A 44 -1.71 -7.63 -6.07
CA PHE A 44 -0.75 -8.21 -5.14
C PHE A 44 -0.99 -9.68 -4.83
N SER A 45 -1.98 -10.31 -5.49
CA SER A 45 -2.37 -11.70 -5.26
C SER A 45 -2.63 -12.01 -3.78
N LEU A 46 -3.39 -11.13 -3.12
CA LEU A 46 -3.69 -11.27 -1.69
C LEU A 46 -4.71 -12.37 -1.46
N ASP A 47 -4.45 -13.25 -0.51
CA ASP A 47 -5.41 -14.28 -0.07
C ASP A 47 -6.36 -13.70 1.00
N MET A 48 -7.30 -12.85 0.55
CA MET A 48 -8.33 -12.26 1.41
C MET A 48 -9.60 -11.92 0.64
N SER A 49 -10.71 -11.78 1.36
CA SER A 49 -11.97 -11.34 0.78
C SER A 49 -11.96 -9.83 0.47
N SER A 50 -12.84 -9.43 -0.45
CA SER A 50 -13.11 -8.02 -0.78
C SER A 50 -13.44 -7.20 0.48
N ASP A 51 -14.41 -7.67 1.27
CA ASP A 51 -14.81 -7.02 2.53
C ASP A 51 -13.63 -6.79 3.48
N TYR A 52 -12.77 -7.80 3.63
CA TYR A 52 -11.62 -7.71 4.53
C TYR A 52 -10.56 -6.74 4.01
N ALA A 53 -10.29 -6.73 2.69
CA ALA A 53 -9.37 -5.78 2.08
C ALA A 53 -9.86 -4.33 2.25
N SER A 54 -11.17 -4.10 2.08
CA SER A 54 -11.82 -2.81 2.33
C SER A 54 -11.69 -2.39 3.80
N GLU A 55 -11.96 -3.29 4.75
CA GLU A 55 -11.79 -3.03 6.18
C GLU A 55 -10.34 -2.71 6.55
N LEU A 56 -9.39 -3.45 5.98
CA LEU A 56 -7.95 -3.24 6.17
C LEU A 56 -7.54 -1.85 5.67
N CYS A 57 -8.03 -1.43 4.50
CA CYS A 57 -7.80 -0.09 3.98
C CYS A 57 -8.40 0.99 4.89
N TRP A 58 -9.64 0.85 5.34
CA TRP A 58 -10.26 1.83 6.24
C TRP A 58 -9.54 1.93 7.60
N LYS A 59 -9.00 0.82 8.13
CA LYS A 59 -8.15 0.84 9.32
C LYS A 59 -6.87 1.65 9.10
N LEU A 60 -6.23 1.49 7.94
CA LEU A 60 -5.03 2.25 7.57
C LEU A 60 -5.33 3.74 7.34
N GLU A 61 -6.46 4.04 6.71
CA GLU A 61 -6.95 5.40 6.48
C GLU A 61 -7.25 6.11 7.80
N SER A 62 -7.94 5.46 8.74
CA SER A 62 -8.25 6.03 10.06
C SER A 62 -7.01 6.39 10.89
N ARG A 63 -5.85 5.81 10.56
CA ARG A 63 -4.53 6.09 11.18
C ARG A 63 -3.67 7.01 10.31
N GLY A 64 -4.22 7.46 9.18
CA GLY A 64 -3.61 8.38 8.22
C GLY A 64 -2.45 7.80 7.43
N TYR A 65 -2.36 6.47 7.28
CA TYR A 65 -1.30 5.84 6.48
C TYR A 65 -1.60 5.87 4.97
N ILE A 66 -2.89 5.83 4.64
CA ILE A 66 -3.40 6.00 3.28
C ILE A 66 -4.54 7.02 3.29
N THR A 67 -4.89 7.54 2.12
CA THR A 67 -6.18 8.16 1.86
C THR A 67 -7.03 7.22 1.04
N CYS A 68 -8.33 7.15 1.32
CA CYS A 68 -9.31 6.49 0.46
C CYS A 68 -10.72 7.04 0.75
N TYR A 69 -11.66 6.77 -0.16
CA TYR A 69 -13.09 7.07 0.03
C TYR A 69 -13.88 5.77 0.18
N ARG A 70 -14.94 5.81 1.00
CA ARG A 70 -15.91 4.71 1.11
C ARG A 70 -16.92 4.81 -0.02
N GLY A 71 -17.15 3.73 -0.75
CA GLY A 71 -18.19 3.66 -1.80
C GLY A 71 -18.25 2.30 -2.45
N ASP A 72 -19.39 1.90 -3.00
CA ASP A 72 -19.58 0.61 -3.67
C ASP A 72 -19.12 -0.61 -2.83
N ASP A 73 -19.27 -0.52 -1.50
CA ASP A 73 -18.76 -1.49 -0.51
C ASP A 73 -17.22 -1.68 -0.51
N LEU A 74 -16.49 -0.78 -1.18
CA LEU A 74 -15.04 -0.77 -1.31
C LEU A 74 -14.38 0.46 -0.68
N ALA A 75 -13.07 0.34 -0.44
CA ALA A 75 -12.18 1.48 -0.31
C ALA A 75 -11.74 1.92 -1.72
N ASN A 76 -12.12 3.12 -2.16
CA ASN A 76 -11.84 3.66 -3.49
C ASN A 76 -10.78 4.78 -3.45
N ASP A 77 -10.17 5.05 -4.60
CA ASP A 77 -9.17 6.10 -4.82
C ASP A 77 -8.09 6.10 -3.74
N ILE A 78 -7.44 4.93 -3.61
CA ILE A 78 -6.46 4.68 -2.56
C ILE A 78 -5.13 5.33 -2.95
N SER A 79 -4.46 5.96 -1.99
CA SER A 79 -3.10 6.48 -2.13
C SER A 79 -2.35 6.43 -0.81
N LEU A 80 -1.04 6.17 -0.83
CA LEU A 80 -0.19 6.34 0.36
C LEU A 80 -0.11 7.82 0.73
N CYS A 81 -0.20 8.14 2.01
CA CYS A 81 0.05 9.51 2.50
C CYS A 81 1.55 9.85 2.40
N ASP A 82 1.88 11.13 2.30
CA ASP A 82 3.28 11.61 2.27
C ASP A 82 4.10 11.10 3.46
N LYS A 83 3.53 11.11 4.67
CA LYS A 83 4.19 10.58 5.88
C LYS A 83 4.59 9.10 5.73
N THR A 84 3.77 8.33 5.02
CA THR A 84 3.98 6.90 4.77
C THR A 84 5.09 6.72 3.74
N ILE A 85 5.08 7.50 2.66
CA ILE A 85 6.13 7.50 1.64
C ILE A 85 7.47 7.88 2.26
N ILE A 86 7.53 8.98 3.01
CA ILE A 86 8.75 9.44 3.70
C ILE A 86 9.29 8.35 4.64
N TYR A 87 8.40 7.66 5.37
CA TYR A 87 8.81 6.53 6.19
C TYR A 87 9.42 5.39 5.36
N MET A 88 8.80 5.03 4.23
CA MET A 88 9.30 3.98 3.34
C MET A 88 10.64 4.34 2.69
N GLU A 89 10.82 5.59 2.26
CA GLU A 89 12.09 6.09 1.70
C GLU A 89 13.23 6.02 2.72
N ASN A 90 12.96 6.42 3.97
CA ASN A 90 13.95 6.31 5.05
C ASN A 90 14.25 4.86 5.45
N LYS A 91 13.23 3.98 5.39
CA LYS A 91 13.37 2.56 5.73
C LYS A 91 14.10 1.76 4.65
N PHE A 92 13.88 2.08 3.38
CA PHE A 92 14.38 1.32 2.22
C PHE A 92 15.38 2.15 1.42
N THR A 93 16.54 2.41 2.01
CA THR A 93 17.56 3.30 1.45
C THR A 93 18.15 2.81 0.12
N ASN A 94 18.16 1.50 -0.14
CA ASN A 94 18.56 0.92 -1.44
C ASN A 94 17.37 0.67 -2.38
N GLY A 95 16.24 1.34 -2.16
CA GLY A 95 15.05 1.29 -3.00
C GLY A 95 14.44 -0.12 -3.10
N VAL A 96 14.09 -0.53 -4.32
CA VAL A 96 13.37 -1.80 -4.59
C VAL A 96 14.09 -3.03 -4.01
N LYS A 97 15.42 -3.03 -3.94
CA LYS A 97 16.18 -4.17 -3.39
C LYS A 97 15.83 -4.43 -1.92
N ASP A 98 15.82 -3.38 -1.10
CA ASP A 98 15.49 -3.50 0.32
C ASP A 98 14.00 -3.83 0.51
N VAL A 99 13.13 -3.26 -0.34
CA VAL A 99 11.69 -3.56 -0.36
C VAL A 99 11.46 -5.06 -0.60
N LEU A 100 12.12 -5.65 -1.61
CA LEU A 100 12.01 -7.08 -1.92
C LEU A 100 12.55 -7.95 -0.77
N SER A 101 13.69 -7.57 -0.18
CA SER A 101 14.26 -8.28 0.96
C SER A 101 13.38 -8.22 2.22
N PHE A 102 12.63 -7.14 2.41
CA PHE A 102 11.68 -7.06 3.52
C PHE A 102 10.47 -7.95 3.25
N LEU A 103 9.93 -7.91 2.03
CA LEU A 103 8.77 -8.69 1.63
C LEU A 103 9.03 -10.21 1.63
N SER A 104 10.27 -10.66 1.44
CA SER A 104 10.62 -12.09 1.54
C SER A 104 10.40 -12.70 2.92
N ASN A 105 10.17 -11.90 3.97
CA ASN A 105 9.83 -12.42 5.30
C ASN A 105 8.34 -12.81 5.44
N PHE A 106 7.55 -12.59 4.39
CA PHE A 106 6.11 -12.86 4.36
C PHE A 106 5.75 -14.02 3.41
N PHE A 107 6.74 -14.58 2.71
CA PHE A 107 6.61 -15.68 1.76
C PHE A 107 7.53 -16.85 2.15
#